data_AF-A0ABD0PIW4-F1
#
_entry.id   AF-A0ABD0PIW4-F1
#
_cell.length_a   1.000
_cell.length_b   1.000
_cell.length_c   1.000
_cell.angle_alpha   90.00
_cell.angle_beta   90.00
_cell.angle_gamma   90.00
#
_symmetry.space_group_name_H-M   'P 1'
#
loop_
_entity.id
_entity.type
_entity.pdbx_description
1 polymer ?
#
loop_
_entity_poly.entity_id
_entity_poly.type
_entity_poly.pdbx_seq_one_letter_code
_entity_poly.pdbx_strand_id
1 'polypeptide(L)'
;MSTCKTLDLEVVKKKRIEAIRGQILSKLRMAKEPESEIDGDGQKIPDDMLSLYNSTVELSEEMKMKPVSVQAEDEDYFGKEVYKFVIRQ
;
A
#
# COMPACT_ATOMS: atom_id res chain seq x y z
N MET A 1 3.26 30.37 -31.12
CA MET A 1 2.16 30.25 -30.14
C MET A 1 2.43 29.03 -29.27
N SER A 2 2.65 29.23 -27.97
CA SER A 2 2.89 28.13 -27.01
C SER A 2 1.55 27.62 -26.48
N THR A 3 1.31 26.31 -26.57
CA THR A 3 -0.03 25.68 -26.49
C THR A 3 -0.34 25.02 -25.14
N CYS A 4 0.51 25.16 -24.13
CA CYS A 4 0.26 24.55 -22.81
C CYS A 4 -0.22 25.58 -21.80
N LYS A 5 -1.42 25.34 -21.23
CA LYS A 5 -1.91 26.04 -20.04
C LYS A 5 -0.96 25.78 -18.88
N THR A 6 -0.79 26.78 -18.00
CA THR A 6 -0.06 26.62 -16.74
C THR A 6 -0.68 25.47 -15.94
N LEU A 7 0.15 24.49 -15.56
CA LEU A 7 -0.28 23.33 -14.81
C LEU A 7 -0.48 23.71 -13.34
N ASP A 8 -1.72 23.64 -12.87
CA ASP A 8 -2.03 23.77 -11.46
C ASP A 8 -1.68 22.45 -10.74
N LEU A 9 -0.55 22.45 -10.04
CA LEU A 9 -0.07 21.30 -9.29
C LEU A 9 -1.00 20.92 -8.14
N GLU A 10 -1.77 21.84 -7.58
CA GLU A 10 -2.70 21.55 -6.49
C GLU A 10 -3.88 20.72 -6.99
N VAL A 11 -4.41 21.06 -8.16
CA VAL A 11 -5.48 20.29 -8.82
C VAL A 11 -4.99 18.88 -9.18
N VAL A 12 -3.77 18.75 -9.70
CA VAL A 12 -3.18 17.44 -10.02
C VAL A 12 -2.98 16.60 -8.76
N LYS A 13 -2.44 17.20 -7.69
CA LYS A 13 -2.27 16.53 -6.39
C LYS A 13 -3.60 16.05 -5.84
N LYS A 14 -4.64 16.90 -5.87
CA LYS A 14 -5.99 16.52 -5.40
C LYS A 14 -6.56 15.35 -6.19
N LYS A 15 -6.47 15.38 -7.53
CA LYS A 15 -6.88 14.24 -8.38
C LYS A 15 -6.08 12.97 -8.08
N ARG A 16 -4.79 13.11 -7.79
CA ARG A 16 -3.92 11.98 -7.43
C ARG A 16 -4.32 11.37 -6.09
N ILE A 17 -4.66 12.20 -5.09
CA ILE A 17 -5.12 11.73 -3.78
C ILE A 17 -6.40 10.90 -3.93
N GLU A 18 -7.41 11.41 -4.65
CA GLU A 18 -8.67 10.67 -4.87
C GLU A 18 -8.43 9.35 -5.64
N ALA A 19 -7.53 9.36 -6.63
CA ALA A 19 -7.16 8.14 -7.35
C ALA A 19 -6.47 7.11 -6.44
N ILE A 20 -5.54 7.55 -5.58
CA ILE A 20 -4.86 6.67 -4.61
C ILE A 20 -5.87 6.13 -3.59
N ARG A 21 -6.81 6.95 -3.12
CA ARG A 21 -7.87 6.51 -2.20
C ARG A 21 -8.68 5.35 -2.78
N GLY A 22 -9.16 5.50 -4.03
CA GLY A 22 -9.86 4.44 -4.74
C GLY A 22 -8.97 3.21 -4.99
N GLN A 23 -7.69 3.42 -5.29
CA GLN A 23 -6.74 2.33 -5.50
C GLN A 23 -6.53 1.50 -4.23
N ILE A 24 -6.36 2.12 -3.06
CA ILE A 24 -6.20 1.41 -1.78
C ILE A 24 -7.43 0.57 -1.48
N LEU A 25 -8.63 1.17 -1.54
CA LEU A 25 -9.89 0.48 -1.28
C LEU A 25 -10.09 -0.70 -2.25
N SER A 26 -9.79 -0.50 -3.53
CA SER A 26 -9.86 -1.55 -4.56
C SER A 26 -8.88 -2.70 -4.29
N LYS A 27 -7.62 -2.38 -3.92
CA LYS A 27 -6.60 -3.39 -3.56
C LYS A 27 -7.03 -4.22 -2.36
N LEU A 28 -7.67 -3.60 -1.36
CA LEU A 28 -8.17 -4.25 -0.16
C LEU A 28 -9.55 -4.89 -0.33
N ARG A 29 -10.17 -4.78 -1.52
CA ARG A 29 -11.54 -5.25 -1.81
C ARG A 29 -12.59 -4.67 -0.86
N MET A 30 -12.41 -3.41 -0.47
CA MET A 30 -13.31 -2.67 0.42
C MET A 30 -14.14 -1.67 -0.39
N ALA A 31 -15.46 -1.66 -0.18
CA ALA A 31 -16.35 -0.71 -0.85
C ALA A 31 -16.32 0.69 -0.20
N LYS A 32 -16.00 0.76 1.09
CA LYS A 32 -15.93 1.97 1.90
C LYS A 32 -14.82 1.82 2.92
N GLU A 33 -14.29 2.94 3.39
CA GLU A 33 -13.42 2.98 4.57
C GLU A 33 -14.09 2.27 5.76
N PRO A 34 -13.34 1.42 6.49
CA PRO A 34 -13.86 0.75 7.67
C PRO A 34 -14.22 1.80 8.73
N GLU A 35 -15.26 1.50 9.51
CA GLU A 35 -15.55 2.31 10.69
C GLU A 35 -14.37 2.19 11.65
N SER A 36 -13.94 3.32 12.22
CA SER A 36 -12.87 3.34 13.20
C SER A 36 -13.35 2.65 14.47
N GLU A 37 -13.19 1.33 14.56
CA GLU A 37 -13.36 0.58 15.82
C GLU A 37 -12.22 0.85 16.81
N ILE A 38 -11.31 1.76 16.48
CA ILE A 38 -10.22 2.20 17.35
C ILE A 38 -10.74 3.37 18.20
N ASP A 39 -11.59 3.07 19.18
CA ASP A 39 -11.73 3.87 20.43
C ASP A 39 -10.46 3.70 21.29
N GLY A 40 -9.29 3.81 20.67
CA GLY A 40 -8.03 3.26 21.17
C GLY A 40 -6.84 4.12 20.81
N ASP A 41 -6.98 5.43 20.96
CA ASP A 41 -5.89 6.36 21.25
C ASP A 41 -5.06 5.86 22.45
N GLY A 42 -4.22 4.83 22.23
CA GLY A 42 -3.31 4.29 23.24
C GLY A 42 -2.96 2.80 23.16
N GLN A 43 -3.59 1.98 22.31
CA GLN A 43 -3.22 0.56 22.24
C GLN A 43 -1.90 0.37 21.46
N LYS A 44 -0.85 -0.07 22.18
CA LYS A 44 0.45 -0.42 21.59
C LYS A 44 0.26 -1.60 20.63
N ILE A 45 0.68 -1.42 19.37
CA ILE A 45 0.73 -2.50 18.37
C ILE A 45 1.65 -3.62 18.92
N PRO A 46 1.24 -4.91 18.87
CA PRO A 46 2.06 -6.02 19.34
C PRO A 46 3.42 -6.06 18.63
N ASP A 47 4.49 -6.38 19.38
CA ASP A 47 5.85 -6.40 18.85
C ASP A 47 6.03 -7.45 17.74
N ASP A 48 5.27 -8.55 17.78
CA ASP A 48 5.24 -9.57 16.72
C ASP A 48 4.70 -9.02 15.38
N MET A 49 3.68 -8.16 15.43
CA MET A 49 3.10 -7.52 14.25
C MET A 49 4.06 -6.46 13.67
N LEU A 50 4.74 -5.71 14.54
CA LEU A 50 5.80 -4.79 14.12
C LEU A 50 6.97 -5.54 13.48
N SER A 51 7.39 -6.67 14.07
CA SER A 51 8.42 -7.54 13.50
C SER A 51 8.03 -8.04 12.10
N LEU A 52 6.79 -8.52 11.94
CA LEU A 52 6.26 -8.93 10.66
C LEU A 52 6.32 -7.81 9.63
N TYR A 53 5.79 -6.63 9.98
CA TYR A 53 5.78 -5.46 9.12
C TYR A 53 7.19 -5.09 8.65
N ASN A 54 8.14 -4.95 9.58
CA ASN A 54 9.53 -4.58 9.29
C ASN A 54 10.19 -5.58 8.33
N SER A 55 10.02 -6.89 8.55
CA SER A 55 10.54 -7.91 7.62
C SER A 55 9.96 -7.78 6.21
N THR A 56 8.67 -7.40 6.07
CA THR A 56 8.07 -7.13 4.75
C THR A 56 8.62 -5.87 4.09
N VAL A 57 8.95 -4.83 4.85
CA VAL A 57 9.58 -3.61 4.32
C VAL A 57 10.96 -3.94 3.76
N GLU A 58 11.78 -4.66 4.53
CA GLU A 58 13.11 -5.11 4.11
C GLU A 58 13.03 -5.95 2.82
N LEU A 59 12.12 -6.94 2.76
CA LEU A 59 11.90 -7.75 1.56
C LEU A 59 11.48 -6.91 0.34
N SER A 60 10.63 -5.91 0.54
CA SER A 60 10.20 -4.99 -0.52
C SER A 60 11.37 -4.17 -1.08
N GLU A 61 12.30 -3.75 -0.22
CA GLU A 61 13.51 -3.05 -0.64
C GLU A 61 14.45 -3.94 -1.45
N GLU A 62 14.64 -5.20 -1.04
CA GLU A 62 15.41 -6.19 -1.81
C GLU A 62 14.79 -6.46 -3.18
N MET A 63 13.46 -6.54 -3.27
CA MET A 63 12.76 -6.77 -4.53
C MET A 63 12.89 -5.59 -5.51
N LYS A 64 12.94 -4.34 -5.02
CA LYS A 64 13.18 -3.16 -5.87
C LYS A 64 14.53 -3.20 -6.59
N MET A 65 15.52 -3.91 -6.04
CA MET A 65 16.84 -4.07 -6.65
C MET A 65 16.86 -5.13 -7.76
N LYS A 66 15.81 -5.97 -7.88
CA LYS A 66 15.69 -7.00 -8.91
C LYS A 66 14.96 -6.46 -10.15
N PRO A 67 15.36 -6.84 -11.36
CA PRO A 67 14.65 -6.45 -12.58
C PRO A 67 13.24 -7.06 -12.56
N VAL A 68 12.23 -6.20 -12.65
CA VAL A 68 10.81 -6.59 -12.67
C VAL A 68 10.49 -7.21 -14.02
N SER A 69 9.95 -8.44 -14.04
CA SER A 69 9.39 -9.05 -15.25
C SER A 69 8.13 -8.29 -15.67
N VAL A 70 8.01 -7.97 -16.96
CA VAL A 70 6.94 -7.12 -17.53
C VAL A 70 5.55 -7.79 -17.48
N GLN A 71 5.48 -9.06 -17.09
CA GLN A 71 4.23 -9.80 -16.89
C GLN A 71 3.73 -9.56 -15.46
N ALA A 72 3.15 -8.38 -15.22
CA ALA A 72 2.32 -8.17 -14.04
C ALA A 72 1.00 -8.89 -14.28
N GLU A 73 0.81 -10.02 -13.62
CA GLU A 73 -0.41 -10.83 -13.73
C GLU A 73 -1.56 -10.09 -13.00
N ASP A 74 -2.81 -10.24 -13.45
CA ASP A 74 -3.96 -9.60 -12.81
C ASP A 74 -4.09 -9.95 -11.30
N GLU A 75 -3.49 -11.07 -10.89
CA GLU A 75 -3.39 -11.53 -9.50
C GLU A 75 -2.51 -10.63 -8.61
N ASP A 76 -1.58 -9.87 -9.20
CA ASP A 76 -0.72 -8.91 -8.49
C ASP A 76 -1.40 -7.55 -8.24
N TYR A 77 -2.60 -7.33 -8.79
CA TYR A 77 -3.32 -6.10 -8.56
C TYR A 77 -3.82 -6.00 -7.11
N PHE A 78 -4.34 -7.08 -6.51
CA PHE A 78 -4.92 -7.06 -5.16
C PHE A 78 -3.86 -7.12 -4.06
N GLY A 79 -4.21 -6.62 -2.87
CA GLY A 79 -3.39 -6.77 -1.67
C GLY A 79 -3.29 -8.25 -1.27
N LYS A 80 -2.11 -8.66 -0.79
CA LYS A 80 -1.85 -10.02 -0.29
C LYS A 80 -1.73 -9.98 1.24
N GLU A 81 -2.29 -10.98 1.90
CA GLU A 81 -2.10 -11.17 3.33
C GLU A 81 -0.74 -11.81 3.60
N VAL A 82 -0.05 -11.35 4.65
CA VAL A 82 1.33 -11.74 4.96
C VAL A 82 1.35 -12.53 6.25
N TYR A 83 2.00 -13.69 6.22
CA TYR A 83 2.19 -14.57 7.38
C TYR A 83 3.68 -14.84 7.59
N LYS A 84 4.10 -14.94 8.86
CA LYS A 84 5.46 -15.35 9.25
C LYS A 84 5.40 -16.68 9.97
N PHE A 85 6.10 -17.67 9.43
CA PHE A 85 6.22 -19.01 10.00
C PHE A 85 7.59 -19.17 10.64
N VAL A 86 7.61 -19.45 11.95
CA VAL A 86 8.85 -19.76 12.68
C VAL A 86 9.05 -21.27 12.65
N ILE A 87 10.04 -21.74 11.90
CA ILE A 87 10.41 -23.15 11.86
C ILE A 87 11.28 -23.44 13.08
N ARG A 88 10.84 -24.36 13.95
CA ARG A 88 11.67 -24.91 15.03
C ARG A 88 12.46 -26.09 14.48
N GLN A 89 13.79 -26.00 14.54
CA GLN A 89 14.69 -27.14 14.31
C GLN A 89 14.79 -27.99 15.56
#